data_AF-A0A7J7UD52-F1
#
_entry.id   AF-A0A7J7UD52-F1
#
_cell.length_a   1.000
_cell.length_b   1.000
_cell.length_c   1.000
_cell.angle_alpha   90.00
_cell.angle_beta   90.00
_cell.angle_gamma   90.00
#
_symmetry.space_group_name_H-M   'P 1'
#
loop_
_entity.id
_entity.type
_entity.pdbx_description
1 polymer ?
#
loop_
_entity_poly.entity_id
_entity_poly.type
_entity_poly.pdbx_seq_one_letter_code
_entity_poly.pdbx_strand_id
1 'polypeptide(L)'
;MAELGLNEHHQNEVINYMRFARSKRGLRLKTVDSCFQDLKESRLVDETFTIDEVSEVLSGLQAVVHSEVESELINTAYTNVLLLRQLFSQAEKWYLKLQTDISELENRELLEQVAEFEKAEFTSSTKKPIIDVIKPKLAPLNEGGTAELLNKEILRLQEENEKLKSRLKTIEMQAMNALGEKSELERALRDLRLDQGNQKVN
;
A
#
# COMPACT_ATOMS: atom_id res chain seq x y z
N MET A 1 -16.88 -17.71 -7.35
CA MET A 1 -16.59 -17.46 -5.93
C MET A 1 -16.88 -15.99 -5.69
N ALA A 2 -17.37 -15.58 -4.52
CA ALA A 2 -17.41 -14.14 -4.23
C ALA A 2 -15.95 -13.66 -4.26
N GLU A 3 -15.63 -12.69 -5.09
CA GLU A 3 -14.28 -12.16 -5.25
C GLU A 3 -14.35 -10.66 -4.98
N LEU A 4 -13.49 -10.17 -4.09
CA LEU A 4 -13.48 -8.75 -3.68
C LEU A 4 -12.82 -7.82 -4.72
N GLY A 5 -12.53 -8.33 -5.93
CA GLY A 5 -11.81 -7.59 -6.98
C GLY A 5 -10.35 -7.28 -6.64
N LEU A 6 -9.77 -7.99 -5.66
CA LEU A 6 -8.38 -7.83 -5.22
C LEU A 6 -7.46 -8.84 -5.90
N ASN A 7 -6.17 -8.54 -5.97
CA ASN A 7 -5.19 -9.54 -6.37
C ASN A 7 -5.05 -10.65 -5.29
N GLU A 8 -4.50 -11.80 -5.68
CA GLU A 8 -4.39 -12.98 -4.81
C GLU A 8 -3.65 -12.68 -3.48
N HIS A 9 -2.58 -11.89 -3.53
CA HIS A 9 -1.83 -11.51 -2.35
C HIS A 9 -2.68 -10.69 -1.36
N HIS A 10 -3.36 -9.64 -1.83
CA HIS A 10 -4.21 -8.81 -1.01
C HIS A 10 -5.46 -9.54 -0.53
N GLN A 11 -6.01 -10.45 -1.34
CA GLN A 11 -7.11 -11.31 -0.94
C GLN A 11 -6.70 -12.23 0.22
N ASN A 12 -5.51 -12.83 0.17
CA ASN A 12 -4.97 -13.63 1.27
C ASN A 12 -4.78 -12.80 2.55
N GLU A 13 -4.28 -11.56 2.45
CA GLU A 13 -4.15 -10.68 3.60
C GLU A 13 -5.51 -10.30 4.22
N VAL A 14 -6.52 -10.03 3.39
CA VAL A 14 -7.90 -9.80 3.85
C VAL A 14 -8.46 -11.04 4.55
N ILE A 15 -8.26 -12.24 4.01
CA ILE A 15 -8.68 -13.49 4.65
C ILE A 15 -7.99 -13.68 6.02
N ASN A 16 -6.70 -13.37 6.13
CA ASN A 16 -5.95 -13.45 7.38
C ASN A 16 -6.54 -12.51 8.45
N TYR A 17 -6.84 -11.26 8.06
CA TYR A 17 -7.51 -10.31 8.94
C TYR A 17 -8.93 -10.78 9.32
N MET A 18 -9.72 -11.30 8.37
CA MET A 18 -11.05 -11.84 8.66
C MET A 18 -11.02 -13.00 9.65
N ARG A 19 -10.03 -13.91 9.56
CA ARG A 19 -9.82 -14.98 10.56
C ARG A 19 -9.58 -14.40 11.95
N PHE A 20 -8.71 -13.41 12.04
CA PHE A 20 -8.41 -12.72 13.29
C PHE A 20 -9.68 -12.06 13.86
N ALA A 21 -10.40 -11.28 13.06
CA ALA A 21 -11.61 -10.58 13.48
C ALA A 21 -12.71 -11.56 13.92
N ARG A 22 -12.91 -12.66 13.18
CA ARG A 22 -13.85 -13.72 13.53
C ARG A 22 -13.49 -14.42 14.85
N SER A 23 -12.21 -14.72 15.07
CA SER A 23 -11.73 -15.30 16.33
C SER A 23 -11.98 -14.36 17.51
N LYS A 24 -11.69 -13.07 17.34
CA LYS A 24 -11.98 -12.04 18.34
C LYS A 24 -13.47 -11.94 18.64
N ARG A 25 -14.32 -11.84 17.62
CA ARG A 25 -15.79 -11.86 17.78
C ARG A 25 -16.26 -13.06 18.60
N GLY A 26 -15.75 -14.26 18.30
CA GLY A 26 -16.08 -15.48 19.04
C GLY A 26 -15.66 -15.43 20.52
N LEU A 27 -14.48 -14.89 20.83
CA LEU A 27 -14.03 -14.70 22.21
C LEU A 27 -14.94 -13.71 22.97
N ARG A 28 -15.36 -12.63 22.31
CA ARG A 28 -16.18 -11.58 22.94
C ARG A 28 -17.59 -12.03 23.24
N LEU A 29 -18.19 -12.80 22.34
CA LEU A 29 -19.48 -13.44 22.61
C LEU A 29 -19.39 -14.34 23.85
N LYS A 30 -18.32 -15.12 24.00
CA LYS A 30 -18.09 -15.92 25.22
C LYS A 30 -17.94 -15.06 26.46
N THR A 31 -17.25 -13.92 26.39
CA THR A 31 -17.15 -12.99 27.53
C THR A 31 -18.52 -12.49 27.95
N VAL A 32 -19.38 -12.11 26.99
CA VAL A 32 -20.76 -11.72 27.29
C VAL A 32 -21.51 -12.88 27.93
N ASP A 33 -21.47 -14.09 27.35
CA ASP A 33 -22.13 -15.27 27.93
C ASP A 33 -21.66 -15.55 29.38
N SER A 34 -20.35 -15.39 29.64
CA SER A 34 -19.78 -15.51 30.98
C SER A 34 -20.35 -14.48 31.95
N CYS A 35 -20.54 -13.21 31.55
CA CYS A 35 -21.16 -12.21 32.44
C CYS A 35 -22.57 -12.63 32.90
N PHE A 36 -23.36 -13.24 32.00
CA PHE A 36 -24.68 -13.75 32.36
C PHE A 36 -24.58 -14.98 33.28
N GLN A 37 -23.63 -15.86 33.03
CA GLN A 37 -23.44 -17.06 33.83
C GLN A 37 -22.94 -16.70 35.24
N ASP A 38 -21.97 -15.80 35.36
CA ASP A 38 -21.44 -15.31 36.62
C ASP A 38 -22.54 -14.64 37.46
N LEU A 39 -23.44 -13.88 36.83
CA LEU A 39 -24.60 -13.30 37.51
C LEU A 39 -25.56 -14.37 38.02
N LYS A 40 -25.89 -15.38 37.20
CA LYS A 40 -26.77 -16.48 37.61
C LYS A 40 -26.21 -17.21 38.82
N GLU A 41 -24.91 -17.52 38.80
CA GLU A 41 -24.25 -18.25 39.88
C GLU A 41 -24.06 -17.43 41.16
N SER A 42 -23.96 -16.09 41.05
CA SER A 42 -23.67 -15.21 42.19
C SER A 42 -24.86 -14.47 42.79
N ARG A 43 -25.94 -14.29 42.03
CA ARG A 43 -27.10 -13.46 42.41
C ARG A 43 -28.44 -14.18 42.29
N LEU A 44 -28.55 -15.20 41.44
CA LEU A 44 -29.79 -15.95 41.24
C LEU A 44 -29.73 -17.33 41.93
N VAL A 45 -29.41 -17.32 43.23
CA VAL A 45 -29.25 -18.54 44.05
C VAL A 45 -30.48 -18.88 44.89
N ASP A 46 -31.34 -17.89 45.16
CA ASP A 46 -32.54 -18.05 45.99
C ASP A 46 -33.75 -18.52 45.17
N GLU A 47 -34.73 -19.15 45.83
CA GLU A 47 -35.95 -19.67 45.17
C GLU A 47 -37.02 -18.59 44.94
N THR A 48 -36.96 -17.48 45.68
CA THR A 48 -37.94 -16.39 45.62
C THR A 48 -37.25 -15.05 45.57
N PHE A 49 -37.67 -14.19 44.65
CA PHE A 49 -37.18 -12.82 44.51
C PHE A 49 -38.33 -11.82 44.55
N THR A 50 -38.06 -10.68 45.15
CA THR A 50 -38.89 -9.49 45.02
C THR A 50 -38.65 -8.79 43.69
N ILE A 51 -39.60 -7.96 43.27
CA ILE A 51 -39.48 -7.18 42.02
C ILE A 51 -38.28 -6.24 42.08
N ASP A 52 -37.99 -5.67 43.25
CA ASP A 52 -36.88 -4.72 43.44
C ASP A 52 -35.53 -5.42 43.27
N GLU A 53 -35.36 -6.61 43.85
CA GLU A 53 -34.14 -7.42 43.70
C GLU A 53 -33.90 -7.82 42.24
N VAL A 54 -34.95 -8.29 41.54
CA VAL A 54 -34.82 -8.62 40.11
C VAL A 54 -34.45 -7.39 39.29
N SER A 55 -35.05 -6.23 39.60
CA SER A 55 -34.76 -4.98 38.89
C SER A 55 -33.32 -4.51 39.11
N GLU A 56 -32.79 -4.66 40.32
CA GLU A 56 -31.40 -4.35 40.64
C GLU A 56 -30.44 -5.30 39.91
N VAL A 57 -30.73 -6.60 39.92
CA VAL A 57 -29.93 -7.63 39.22
C VAL A 57 -29.87 -7.35 37.72
N LEU A 58 -31.00 -7.02 37.09
CA LEU A 58 -31.05 -6.67 35.67
C LEU A 58 -30.28 -5.37 35.36
N SER A 59 -30.40 -4.36 36.22
CA SER A 59 -29.68 -3.08 36.06
C SER A 59 -28.17 -3.28 36.18
N GLY A 60 -27.72 -4.09 37.14
CA GLY A 60 -26.32 -4.46 37.31
C GLY A 60 -25.77 -5.22 36.11
N LEU A 61 -26.51 -6.20 35.61
CA LEU A 61 -26.13 -6.95 34.40
C LEU A 61 -26.03 -6.03 33.18
N GLN A 62 -27.00 -5.13 32.98
CA GLN A 62 -26.97 -4.16 31.89
C GLN A 62 -25.70 -3.31 31.96
N ALA A 63 -25.33 -2.81 33.13
CA ALA A 63 -24.12 -1.99 33.29
C ALA A 63 -22.84 -2.75 32.92
N VAL A 64 -22.71 -4.00 33.38
CA VAL A 64 -21.55 -4.85 33.08
C VAL A 64 -21.48 -5.16 31.59
N VAL A 65 -22.58 -5.64 30.99
CA VAL A 65 -22.61 -5.99 29.56
C VAL A 65 -22.39 -4.76 28.69
N HIS A 66 -22.97 -3.62 29.03
CA HIS A 66 -22.75 -2.37 28.31
C HIS A 66 -21.26 -1.98 28.32
N SER A 67 -20.62 -2.02 29.49
CA SER A 67 -19.19 -1.72 29.63
C SER A 67 -18.31 -2.67 28.78
N GLU A 68 -18.60 -3.97 28.79
CA GLU A 68 -17.86 -4.95 27.98
C GLU A 68 -18.03 -4.71 26.47
N VAL A 69 -19.26 -4.43 26.03
CA VAL A 69 -19.55 -4.14 24.62
C VAL A 69 -18.90 -2.83 24.17
N GLU A 70 -19.01 -1.76 24.96
CA GLU A 70 -18.40 -0.47 24.66
C GLU A 70 -16.87 -0.58 24.55
N SER A 71 -16.24 -1.24 25.53
CA SER A 71 -14.80 -1.50 25.53
C SER A 71 -14.35 -2.24 24.26
N GLU A 72 -15.12 -3.23 23.80
CA GLU A 72 -14.79 -3.95 22.59
C GLU A 72 -15.01 -3.15 21.30
N LEU A 73 -16.07 -2.34 21.22
CA LEU A 73 -16.30 -1.47 20.06
C LEU A 73 -15.15 -0.46 19.91
N ILE A 74 -14.69 0.12 21.01
CA ILE A 74 -13.51 1.01 21.05
C ILE A 74 -12.26 0.26 20.59
N ASN A 75 -12.03 -0.94 21.12
CA ASN A 75 -10.88 -1.76 20.78
C ASN A 75 -10.88 -2.18 19.29
N THR A 76 -12.05 -2.43 18.71
CA THR A 76 -12.22 -2.70 17.28
C THR A 76 -11.80 -1.51 16.44
N ALA A 77 -12.25 -0.30 16.81
CA ALA A 77 -11.84 0.93 16.13
C ALA A 77 -10.32 1.14 16.19
N TYR A 78 -9.71 0.96 17.35
CA TYR A 78 -8.25 1.08 17.51
C TYR A 78 -7.49 0.06 16.68
N THR A 79 -7.96 -1.19 16.65
CA THR A 79 -7.34 -2.25 15.84
C THR A 79 -7.40 -1.93 14.35
N ASN A 80 -8.52 -1.37 13.88
CA ASN A 80 -8.68 -0.98 12.48
C ASN A 80 -7.80 0.22 12.12
N VAL A 81 -7.67 1.22 13.01
CA VAL A 81 -6.74 2.34 12.83
C VAL A 81 -5.29 1.84 12.77
N LEU A 82 -4.92 0.86 13.59
CA LEU A 82 -3.58 0.26 13.52
C LEU A 82 -3.33 -0.47 12.21
N LEU A 83 -4.33 -1.16 11.66
CA LEU A 83 -4.25 -1.78 10.34
C LEU A 83 -4.05 -0.72 9.25
N LEU A 84 -4.87 0.33 9.24
CA LEU A 84 -4.74 1.45 8.29
C LEU A 84 -3.35 2.09 8.38
N ARG A 85 -2.85 2.33 9.59
CA ARG A 85 -1.48 2.85 9.79
C ARG A 85 -0.43 1.96 9.12
N GLN A 86 -0.54 0.64 9.27
CA GLN A 86 0.39 -0.30 8.63
C GLN A 86 0.31 -0.28 7.11
N LEU A 87 -0.89 -0.15 6.54
CA LEU A 87 -1.10 -0.03 5.10
C LEU A 87 -0.52 1.29 4.56
N PHE A 88 -0.81 2.42 5.22
CA PHE A 88 -0.29 3.73 4.82
C PHE A 88 1.23 3.83 4.95
N SER A 89 1.83 3.32 6.03
CA SER A 89 3.29 3.27 6.15
C SER A 89 3.96 2.41 5.07
N GLN A 90 3.27 1.42 4.51
CA GLN A 90 3.78 0.68 3.35
C GLN A 90 3.63 1.49 2.07
N ALA A 91 2.46 2.09 1.83
CA ALA A 91 2.20 2.92 0.66
C ALA A 91 3.16 4.14 0.56
N GLU A 92 3.45 4.79 1.69
CA GLU A 92 4.36 5.94 1.79
C GLU A 92 5.80 5.60 1.36
N LYS A 93 6.28 4.38 1.66
CA LYS A 93 7.61 3.92 1.21
C LYS A 93 7.73 3.85 -0.31
N TRP A 94 6.59 3.69 -0.99
CA TRP A 94 6.49 3.68 -2.45
C TRP A 94 5.95 5.00 -3.01
N TYR A 95 5.91 6.05 -2.20
CA TYR A 95 5.41 7.39 -2.57
C TYR A 95 3.97 7.39 -3.09
N LEU A 96 3.16 6.43 -2.66
CA LEU A 96 1.74 6.35 -3.02
C LEU A 96 0.89 7.14 -2.03
N LYS A 97 -0.07 7.89 -2.56
CA LYS A 97 -1.12 8.56 -1.77
C LYS A 97 -2.41 7.76 -1.90
N LEU A 98 -2.74 7.01 -0.85
CA LEU A 98 -4.00 6.29 -0.79
C LEU A 98 -5.11 7.22 -0.30
N GLN A 99 -6.30 7.05 -0.86
CA GLN A 99 -7.51 7.75 -0.44
C GLN A 99 -8.59 6.70 -0.15
N THR A 100 -9.40 6.97 0.86
CA THR A 100 -10.51 6.13 1.28
C THR A 100 -11.79 6.95 1.21
N ASP A 101 -12.80 6.42 0.54
CA ASP A 101 -14.14 6.99 0.58
C ASP A 101 -14.88 6.44 1.80
N ILE A 102 -15.17 7.31 2.76
CA ILE A 102 -15.86 6.92 4.00
C ILE A 102 -17.32 6.56 3.72
N SER A 103 -17.94 7.16 2.69
CA SER A 103 -19.33 6.89 2.33
C SER A 103 -19.55 5.44 1.89
N GLU A 104 -18.54 4.80 1.31
CA GLU A 104 -18.61 3.39 0.92
C GLU A 104 -18.61 2.43 2.11
N LEU A 105 -18.17 2.85 3.31
CA LEU A 105 -18.17 2.00 4.50
C LEU A 105 -19.58 1.71 5.04
N GLU A 106 -20.56 2.56 4.70
CA GLU A 106 -21.97 2.37 5.07
C GLU A 106 -22.78 1.74 3.93
N ASN A 107 -22.14 1.45 2.79
CA ASN A 107 -22.79 0.85 1.65
C ASN A 107 -23.20 -0.59 1.96
N ARG A 108 -24.51 -0.80 2.12
CA ARG A 108 -25.09 -2.11 2.48
C ARG A 108 -24.77 -3.20 1.47
N GLU A 109 -24.67 -2.86 0.18
CA GLU A 109 -24.37 -3.84 -0.85
C GLU A 109 -22.92 -4.34 -0.71
N LEU A 110 -21.96 -3.43 -0.49
CA LEU A 110 -20.57 -3.80 -0.25
C LEU A 110 -20.41 -4.61 1.04
N LEU A 111 -21.13 -4.23 2.10
CA LEU A 111 -21.14 -4.99 3.35
C LEU A 111 -21.69 -6.41 3.17
N GLU A 112 -22.76 -6.57 2.38
CA GLU A 112 -23.32 -7.89 2.06
C GLU A 112 -22.35 -8.73 1.22
N GLN A 113 -21.69 -8.14 0.21
CA GLN A 113 -20.66 -8.84 -0.57
C GLN A 113 -19.51 -9.34 0.31
N VAL A 114 -19.06 -8.52 1.28
CA VAL A 114 -18.04 -8.92 2.25
C VAL A 114 -18.54 -10.04 3.17
N ALA A 115 -19.82 -10.00 3.59
CA ALA A 115 -20.42 -11.04 4.41
C ALA A 115 -20.56 -12.37 3.65
N GLU A 116 -20.99 -12.34 2.40
CA GLU A 116 -21.04 -13.50 1.50
C GLU A 116 -19.64 -14.09 1.27
N PHE A 117 -18.63 -13.23 1.07
CA PHE A 117 -17.23 -13.62 0.97
C PHE A 117 -16.74 -14.32 2.23
N GLU A 118 -16.96 -13.72 3.42
CA GLU A 118 -16.61 -14.34 4.70
C GLU A 118 -17.26 -15.72 4.82
N LYS A 119 -18.57 -15.82 4.51
CA LYS A 119 -19.30 -17.08 4.57
C LYS A 119 -18.71 -18.12 3.63
N ALA A 120 -18.43 -17.77 2.37
CA ALA A 120 -17.88 -18.68 1.38
C ALA A 120 -16.50 -19.22 1.81
N GLU A 121 -15.62 -18.38 2.35
CA GLU A 121 -14.27 -18.76 2.77
C GLU A 121 -14.27 -19.66 4.02
N PHE A 122 -15.20 -19.44 4.96
CA PHE A 122 -15.21 -20.17 6.25
C PHE A 122 -16.23 -21.30 6.36
N THR A 123 -17.16 -21.46 5.40
CA THR A 123 -18.06 -22.63 5.34
C THR A 123 -17.49 -23.75 4.47
N SER A 124 -16.65 -23.42 3.48
CA SER A 124 -16.01 -24.39 2.57
C SER A 124 -14.81 -25.13 3.17
N SER A 125 -14.37 -24.77 4.37
CA SER A 125 -13.07 -25.14 4.93
C SER A 125 -13.14 -26.12 6.13
N THR A 126 -13.86 -27.23 5.96
CA THR A 126 -13.65 -28.43 6.82
C THR A 126 -12.35 -29.19 6.47
N LYS A 127 -11.57 -28.73 5.49
CA LYS A 127 -10.29 -29.37 5.11
C LYS A 127 -9.27 -28.34 4.66
N LYS A 128 -8.47 -27.82 5.59
CA LYS A 128 -7.02 -27.70 5.41
C LYS A 128 -6.39 -27.52 6.80
N PRO A 129 -5.45 -28.39 7.18
CA PRO A 129 -4.88 -28.38 8.51
C PRO A 129 -4.09 -27.09 8.72
N ILE A 130 -4.00 -26.73 9.99
CA ILE A 130 -3.06 -25.76 10.56
C ILE A 130 -1.67 -26.10 10.01
N ILE A 131 -1.21 -25.35 9.01
CA ILE A 131 0.20 -25.32 8.66
C ILE A 131 0.71 -24.05 9.29
N ASP A 132 1.69 -24.23 10.18
CA ASP A 132 2.47 -23.21 10.85
C ASP A 132 2.60 -21.96 9.98
N VAL A 133 2.01 -20.87 10.45
CA VAL A 133 2.28 -19.53 9.94
C VAL A 133 3.69 -19.17 10.41
N ILE A 134 4.68 -19.80 9.80
CA ILE A 134 5.93 -19.12 9.47
C ILE A 134 5.46 -17.92 8.67
N LYS A 135 5.31 -16.78 9.36
CA LYS A 135 5.09 -15.49 8.72
C LYS A 135 6.10 -15.43 7.58
N PRO A 136 5.68 -15.42 6.30
CA PRO A 136 6.58 -14.91 5.29
C PRO A 136 6.75 -13.44 5.71
N LYS A 137 7.88 -13.15 6.37
CA LYS A 137 8.33 -11.77 6.50
C LYS A 137 8.24 -11.22 5.09
N LEU A 138 7.40 -10.20 4.92
CA LEU A 138 7.16 -9.45 3.69
C LEU A 138 8.35 -9.60 2.75
N ALA A 139 8.24 -10.50 1.78
CA ALA A 139 9.20 -10.56 0.71
C ALA A 139 8.83 -9.39 -0.21
N PRO A 140 9.73 -8.45 -0.49
CA PRO A 140 9.42 -7.36 -1.40
C PRO A 140 9.05 -7.94 -2.76
N LEU A 141 7.76 -7.86 -3.13
CA LEU A 141 7.39 -7.94 -4.54
C LEU A 141 8.06 -6.72 -5.20
N ASN A 142 9.09 -6.95 -6.01
CA ASN A 142 9.86 -5.95 -6.76
C ASN A 142 10.95 -5.15 -6.02
N GLU A 143 11.94 -5.81 -5.39
CA GLU A 143 13.28 -5.18 -5.42
C GLU A 143 13.84 -5.09 -6.86
N GLY A 144 13.33 -5.90 -7.79
CA GLY A 144 13.76 -5.93 -9.20
C GLY A 144 12.93 -5.06 -10.15
N GLY A 145 11.60 -5.20 -10.23
CA GLY A 145 10.85 -4.71 -11.40
C GLY A 145 10.95 -3.19 -11.68
N THR A 146 10.52 -2.35 -10.75
CA THR A 146 10.53 -0.90 -10.96
C THR A 146 11.93 -0.30 -10.85
N ALA A 147 12.77 -0.80 -9.94
CA ALA A 147 14.15 -0.32 -9.80
C ALA A 147 15.05 -0.78 -10.97
N GLU A 148 14.87 -1.98 -11.52
CA GLU A 148 15.56 -2.43 -12.75
C GLU A 148 15.03 -1.70 -13.98
N LEU A 149 13.73 -1.43 -14.08
CA LEU A 149 13.21 -0.60 -15.17
C LEU A 149 13.74 0.84 -15.08
N LEU A 150 13.80 1.40 -13.87
CA LEU A 150 14.42 2.70 -13.63
C LEU A 150 15.92 2.66 -13.95
N ASN A 151 16.65 1.63 -13.51
CA ASN A 151 18.08 1.48 -13.79
C ASN A 151 18.35 1.25 -15.28
N LYS A 152 17.49 0.51 -15.99
CA LYS A 152 17.57 0.35 -17.45
C LYS A 152 17.32 1.67 -18.16
N GLU A 153 16.35 2.47 -17.72
CA GLU A 153 16.11 3.79 -18.29
C GLU A 153 17.24 4.77 -17.95
N ILE A 154 17.80 4.71 -16.74
CA ILE A 154 18.99 5.49 -16.33
C ILE A 154 20.19 5.12 -17.22
N LEU A 155 20.45 3.83 -17.44
CA LEU A 155 21.54 3.37 -18.31
C LEU A 155 21.31 3.80 -19.76
N ARG A 156 20.07 3.70 -20.28
CA ARG A 156 19.74 4.17 -21.63
C ARG A 156 19.97 5.68 -21.77
N LEU A 157 19.50 6.47 -20.79
CA LEU A 157 19.67 7.92 -20.77
C LEU A 157 21.14 8.34 -20.60
N GLN A 158 21.95 7.55 -19.88
CA GLN A 158 23.39 7.77 -19.77
C GLN A 158 24.11 7.47 -21.09
N GLU A 159 23.76 6.38 -21.77
CA GLU A 159 24.31 6.01 -23.07
C GLU A 159 23.94 7.03 -24.16
N GLU A 160 22.69 7.48 -24.18
CA GLU A 160 22.24 8.57 -25.06
C GLU A 160 22.99 9.87 -24.77
N ASN A 161 23.22 10.22 -23.50
CA ASN A 161 24.00 11.39 -23.14
C ASN A 161 25.46 11.30 -23.61
N GLU A 162 26.13 10.16 -23.44
CA GLU A 162 27.51 9.98 -23.90
C GLU A 162 27.61 9.98 -25.44
N LYS A 163 26.61 9.43 -26.12
CA LYS A 163 26.50 9.50 -27.59
C LYS A 163 26.27 10.94 -28.07
N LEU A 164 25.46 11.72 -27.36
CA LEU A 164 25.26 13.14 -27.66
C LEU A 164 26.53 13.94 -27.40
N LYS A 165 27.21 13.74 -26.26
CA LYS A 165 28.49 14.40 -25.95
C LYS A 165 29.58 14.09 -26.97
N SER A 166 29.72 12.84 -27.39
CA SER A 166 30.71 12.46 -28.41
C SER A 166 30.41 13.10 -29.76
N ARG A 167 29.14 13.12 -30.20
CA ARG A 167 28.71 13.86 -31.40
C ARG A 167 28.99 15.35 -31.29
N LEU A 168 28.70 15.96 -30.14
CA LEU A 168 28.94 17.37 -29.88
C LEU A 168 30.44 17.68 -30.02
N LYS A 169 31.31 16.86 -29.42
CA LYS A 169 32.77 16.98 -29.56
C LYS A 169 33.27 16.82 -31.00
N THR A 170 32.69 15.90 -31.78
CA THR A 170 33.03 15.74 -33.21
C THR A 170 32.62 16.97 -34.01
N ILE A 171 31.43 17.51 -33.76
CA ILE A 171 30.94 18.72 -34.44
C ILE A 171 31.78 19.93 -34.05
N GLU A 172 32.15 20.07 -32.77
CA GLU A 172 33.05 21.13 -32.30
C GLU A 172 34.40 21.06 -33.00
N MET A 173 34.99 19.87 -33.10
CA MET A 173 36.27 19.67 -33.80
C MET A 173 36.15 19.99 -35.30
N GLN A 174 35.07 19.56 -35.96
CA GLN A 174 34.81 19.91 -37.36
C GLN A 174 34.63 21.42 -37.54
N ALA A 175 33.93 22.09 -36.63
CA ALA A 175 33.75 23.53 -36.66
C ALA A 175 35.08 24.28 -36.45
N MET A 176 35.93 23.82 -35.53
CA MET A 176 37.27 24.40 -35.33
C MET A 176 38.17 24.20 -36.56
N ASN A 177 38.15 23.02 -37.19
CA ASN A 177 38.92 22.75 -38.40
C ASN A 177 38.44 23.62 -39.57
N ALA A 178 37.12 23.70 -39.79
CA ALA A 178 36.55 24.55 -40.83
C ALA A 178 36.86 26.05 -40.59
N LEU A 179 36.89 26.49 -39.33
CA LEU A 179 37.30 27.85 -38.98
C LEU A 179 38.79 28.10 -39.27
N GLY A 180 39.64 27.11 -39.01
CA GLY A 180 41.06 27.11 -39.35
C GLY A 180 41.29 27.21 -40.85
N GLU A 181 40.68 26.30 -41.62
CA GLU A 181 40.74 26.29 -43.09
C GLU A 181 40.23 27.60 -43.69
N LYS A 182 39.12 28.14 -43.17
CA LYS A 182 38.59 29.44 -43.58
C LYS A 182 39.63 30.55 -43.34
N SER A 183 40.29 30.55 -42.19
CA SER A 183 41.30 31.57 -41.84
C SER A 183 42.54 31.48 -42.74
N GLU A 184 42.97 30.27 -43.08
CA GLU A 184 44.07 30.01 -44.01
C GLU A 184 43.71 30.43 -45.43
N LEU A 185 42.52 30.06 -45.93
CA LEU A 185 42.01 30.48 -47.23
C LEU A 185 41.85 32.00 -47.32
N GLU A 186 41.36 32.66 -46.26
CA GLU A 186 41.30 34.11 -46.19
C GLU A 186 42.68 34.76 -46.26
N ARG A 187 43.71 34.14 -45.65
CA ARG A 187 45.10 34.62 -45.73
C ARG A 187 45.64 34.44 -47.15
N ALA A 188 45.51 33.26 -47.73
CA ALA A 188 45.94 32.98 -49.11
C ALA A 188 45.23 33.91 -50.12
N LEU A 189 43.94 34.21 -49.92
CA LEU A 189 43.19 35.15 -50.74
C LEU A 189 43.71 36.59 -50.61
N ARG A 190 44.11 37.02 -49.41
CA ARG A 190 44.74 38.33 -49.19
C ARG A 190 46.08 38.41 -49.91
N ASP A 191 46.92 37.39 -49.78
CA ASP A 191 48.24 37.34 -50.39
C ASP A 191 48.14 37.34 -51.93
N LEU A 192 47.22 36.55 -52.49
CA LEU A 192 46.97 36.53 -53.94
C LEU A 192 46.45 37.87 -54.48
N ARG A 193 45.64 38.60 -53.69
CA ARG A 193 45.18 39.96 -54.04
C ARG A 193 46.32 40.97 -54.03
N LEU A 194 47.29 40.82 -53.12
CA LEU A 194 48.49 41.67 -53.09
C LEU A 194 49.39 41.40 -54.29
N ASP A 195 49.58 40.13 -54.68
CA ASP A 195 50.37 39.75 -55.85
C ASP A 195 49.73 40.20 -57.18
N GLN A 196 48.41 40.11 -57.31
CA GLN A 196 47.67 40.67 -58.46
C GLN A 196 47.72 42.21 -58.50
N GLY A 197 47.83 42.86 -57.34
CA GLY A 197 48.07 44.30 -57.25
C GLY A 197 49.45 44.69 -57.76
N ASN A 198 50.48 43.90 -57.42
CA ASN A 198 51.86 44.12 -57.86
C ASN A 198 52.09 43.79 -59.34
N GLN A 199 51.36 42.83 -59.93
CA GLN A 199 51.42 42.52 -61.37
C GLN A 199 50.78 43.60 -62.28
N LYS A 200 49.95 44.50 -61.75
CA LYS A 200 49.34 45.59 -62.53
C LYS A 200 50.15 46.90 -62.53
N VAL A 201 51.28 46.94 -61.81
CA VAL A 201 52.11 48.16 -61.63
C VAL A 201 53.52 48.01 -62.26
N ASN A 202 53.78 46.94 -63.01
CA ASN A 202 54.86 46.85 -64.00
C ASN A 202 54.28 46.94 -65.41
#